data_AF-A0A3D8YUL3-F1
#
_entry.id   AF-A0A3D8YUL3-F1
#
_cell.length_a   1.000
_cell.length_b   1.000
_cell.length_c   1.000
_cell.angle_alpha   90.00
_cell.angle_beta   90.00
_cell.angle_gamma   90.00
#
_symmetry.space_group_name_H-M   'P 1'
#
loop_
_entity.id
_entity.type
_entity.pdbx_description
1 polymer ?
#
loop_
_entity_poly.entity_id
_entity_poly.type
_entity_poly.pdbx_seq_one_letter_code
_entity_poly.pdbx_strand_id
1 'polypeptide(L)'
;MFGNNTPEYLGDLLSKQNIEEEILYDIDEDYDELTGKTMEMKNEFKVKFVYSGLKSISYREILKGIGNYEQGRDPSIGESVYFISTENDVVFHMYDDRGCDVFGLNKGTLAPVYHNFRKWILDYNRIEIDNAFEEGLYNYFENPEEKEERVRANEIKVEETKIDLFQDNTCHITHSLVIPNDRTEECINEISETGFNVFVDIKNCECTNLKVTKTEALAVIDYQTELMSLYSKKYEGEYMGWSVRKAF
;
A
#
# COMPACT_ATOMS: atom_id res chain seq x y z
N MET A 1 24.30 -11.12 -0.65
CA MET A 1 23.63 -11.10 -1.96
C MET A 1 23.49 -12.54 -2.42
N PHE A 2 22.26 -13.07 -2.40
CA PHE A 2 21.93 -14.29 -3.15
C PHE A 2 22.19 -14.00 -4.64
N GLY A 3 22.62 -15.01 -5.40
CA GLY A 3 23.18 -14.82 -6.73
C GLY A 3 22.29 -13.97 -7.63
N ASN A 4 22.72 -12.74 -7.93
CA ASN A 4 22.01 -11.87 -8.86
C ASN A 4 22.25 -12.41 -10.29
N ASN A 5 21.33 -13.24 -10.79
CA ASN A 5 21.31 -13.73 -12.17
C ASN A 5 20.57 -12.78 -13.13
N THR A 6 20.23 -11.57 -12.68
CA THR A 6 19.43 -10.61 -13.45
C THR A 6 20.00 -10.30 -14.83
N PRO A 7 21.31 -9.99 -15.00
CA PRO A 7 21.82 -9.55 -16.30
C PRO A 7 21.66 -10.60 -17.41
N GLU A 8 21.77 -11.89 -17.05
CA GLU A 8 21.58 -13.01 -17.97
C GLU A 8 20.09 -13.27 -18.21
N TYR A 9 19.29 -13.34 -17.15
CA TYR A 9 17.87 -13.68 -17.26
C TYR A 9 17.05 -12.61 -17.99
N LEU A 10 17.17 -11.33 -17.61
CA LEU A 10 16.46 -10.25 -18.29
C LEU A 10 16.96 -10.08 -19.74
N GLY A 11 18.26 -10.25 -19.96
CA GLY A 11 18.85 -10.28 -21.29
C GLY A 11 18.25 -11.37 -22.18
N ASP A 12 18.09 -12.59 -21.67
CA ASP A 12 17.49 -13.71 -22.39
C ASP A 12 16.01 -13.45 -22.73
N LEU A 13 15.25 -12.91 -21.78
CA LEU A 13 13.84 -12.54 -21.99
C LEU A 13 13.66 -11.46 -23.06
N LEU A 14 14.65 -10.57 -23.22
CA LEU A 14 14.65 -9.47 -24.17
C LEU A 14 15.48 -9.75 -25.43
N SER A 15 16.05 -10.95 -25.58
CA SER A 15 17.00 -11.32 -26.65
C SER A 15 16.49 -11.11 -28.09
N LYS A 16 15.18 -11.05 -28.28
CA LYS A 16 14.53 -10.83 -29.59
C LYS A 16 14.18 -9.36 -29.85
N GLN A 17 14.39 -8.48 -28.87
CA GLN A 17 14.02 -7.07 -28.95
C GLN A 17 15.22 -6.24 -29.41
N ASN A 18 14.94 -5.09 -30.03
CA ASN A 18 15.95 -4.07 -30.22
C ASN A 18 16.09 -3.29 -28.91
N ILE A 19 17.32 -3.16 -28.41
CA ILE A 19 17.63 -2.51 -27.14
C ILE A 19 18.52 -1.30 -27.43
N GLU A 20 18.04 -0.12 -27.09
CA GLU A 20 18.84 1.10 -27.07
C GLU A 20 19.42 1.28 -25.66
N GLU A 21 20.68 1.67 -25.54
CA GLU A 21 21.33 1.89 -24.25
C GLU A 21 21.83 3.33 -24.14
N GLU A 22 21.55 3.97 -23.00
CA GLU A 22 22.08 5.27 -22.64
C GLU A 22 22.69 5.24 -21.24
N ILE A 23 23.65 6.14 -21.00
CA ILE A 23 24.20 6.39 -19.68
C ILE A 23 23.63 7.72 -19.20
N LEU A 24 22.88 7.65 -18.09
CA LEU A 24 22.32 8.81 -17.42
C LEU A 24 23.04 9.05 -16.10
N TYR A 25 22.81 10.23 -15.54
CA TYR A 25 23.41 10.66 -14.28
C TYR A 25 22.35 11.24 -13.38
N ASP A 26 22.38 10.84 -12.13
CA ASP A 26 21.62 11.43 -11.03
C ASP A 26 22.57 12.27 -10.20
N ILE A 27 22.14 13.44 -9.77
CA ILE A 27 22.94 14.36 -8.97
C ILE A 27 22.19 14.54 -7.66
N ASP A 28 22.76 14.00 -6.59
CA ASP A 28 22.28 14.18 -5.24
C ASP A 28 23.14 15.23 -4.54
N GLU A 29 22.50 16.19 -3.88
CA GLU A 29 23.17 17.30 -3.21
C GLU A 29 22.90 17.20 -1.71
N ASP A 30 23.92 16.80 -0.94
CA ASP A 30 23.81 16.75 0.52
C ASP A 30 24.42 18.01 1.13
N TYR A 31 23.59 18.78 1.84
CA TYR A 31 24.02 19.99 2.52
C TYR A 31 24.39 19.67 3.98
N ASP A 32 25.67 19.80 4.29
CA ASP A 32 26.15 19.67 5.66
C ASP A 32 25.91 20.98 6.43
N GLU A 33 24.87 20.99 7.27
CA GLU A 33 24.50 22.13 8.12
C GLU A 33 25.60 22.54 9.11
N LEU A 34 26.50 21.62 9.49
CA LEU A 34 27.58 21.88 10.46
C LEU A 34 28.80 22.53 9.80
N THR A 35 29.14 22.12 8.56
CA THR A 35 30.30 22.67 7.84
C THR A 35 29.94 23.76 6.82
N GLY A 36 28.65 23.93 6.52
CA GLY A 36 28.13 24.86 5.54
C GLY A 36 28.52 24.52 4.10
N LYS A 37 28.86 23.25 3.82
CA LYS A 37 29.30 22.77 2.51
C LYS A 37 28.23 21.87 1.89
N THR A 38 28.04 22.02 0.58
CA THR A 38 27.27 21.07 -0.23
C THR A 38 28.22 20.02 -0.79
N MET A 39 27.89 18.74 -0.60
CA MET A 39 28.53 17.63 -1.28
C MET A 39 27.63 17.18 -2.43
N GLU A 40 28.13 17.29 -3.65
CA GLU A 40 27.44 16.75 -4.83
C GLU A 40 27.90 15.32 -5.08
N MET A 41 26.97 14.38 -5.02
CA MET A 41 27.16 12.98 -5.41
C MET A 41 26.57 12.75 -6.79
N LYS A 42 27.42 12.47 -7.77
CA LYS A 42 27.00 12.12 -9.12
C LYS A 42 26.94 10.61 -9.28
N ASN A 43 25.74 10.05 -9.33
CA ASN A 43 25.50 8.63 -9.54
C ASN A 43 25.29 8.36 -11.03
N GLU A 44 26.15 7.55 -11.64
CA GLU A 44 25.99 7.10 -13.03
C GLU A 44 25.11 5.86 -13.06
N PHE A 45 24.14 5.81 -13.97
CA PHE A 45 23.32 4.62 -14.20
C PHE A 45 23.09 4.36 -15.68
N LYS A 46 23.11 3.08 -16.05
CA LYS A 46 22.82 2.62 -17.41
C LYS A 46 21.32 2.38 -17.54
N VAL A 47 20.72 2.97 -18.56
CA VAL A 47 19.32 2.75 -18.91
C VAL A 47 19.24 2.01 -20.24
N LYS A 48 18.30 1.06 -20.31
CA LYS A 48 17.99 0.30 -21.52
C LYS A 48 16.56 0.58 -21.95
N PHE A 49 16.38 0.99 -23.19
CA PHE A 49 15.07 1.25 -23.78
C PHE A 49 14.68 0.12 -24.72
N VAL A 50 13.46 -0.39 -24.54
CA VAL A 50 12.87 -1.43 -25.39
C VAL A 50 11.54 -0.95 -25.92
N TYR A 51 11.49 -0.67 -27.22
CA TYR A 51 10.26 -0.25 -27.90
C TYR A 51 9.59 -1.47 -28.53
N SER A 52 8.58 -2.01 -27.87
CA SER A 52 7.86 -3.18 -28.37
C SER A 52 6.43 -3.25 -27.82
N GLY A 53 5.55 -3.95 -28.53
CA GLY A 53 4.21 -4.22 -28.00
C GLY A 53 4.28 -5.20 -26.83
N LEU A 54 3.52 -4.97 -25.75
CA LEU A 54 3.59 -5.78 -24.53
C LEU A 54 3.51 -7.30 -24.74
N LYS A 55 2.74 -7.75 -25.74
CA LYS A 55 2.57 -9.18 -26.09
C LYS A 55 3.84 -9.85 -26.64
N SER A 56 4.81 -9.08 -27.15
CA SER A 56 6.10 -9.61 -27.61
C SER A 56 7.10 -9.78 -26.47
N ILE A 57 6.81 -9.19 -25.30
CA ILE A 57 7.64 -9.22 -24.10
C ILE A 57 7.09 -10.30 -23.17
N SER A 58 7.96 -11.13 -22.61
CA SER A 58 7.62 -12.11 -21.57
C SER A 58 7.39 -11.43 -20.21
N TYR A 59 6.49 -10.42 -20.16
CA TYR A 59 6.32 -9.54 -19.00
C TYR A 59 6.00 -10.29 -17.70
N ARG A 60 5.27 -11.41 -17.78
CA ARG A 60 4.98 -12.25 -16.60
C ARG A 60 6.23 -12.84 -15.97
N GLU A 61 7.18 -13.27 -16.81
CA GLU A 61 8.46 -13.82 -16.35
C GLU A 61 9.37 -12.73 -15.77
N ILE A 62 9.25 -11.50 -16.28
CA ILE A 62 9.90 -10.32 -15.69
C ILE A 62 9.34 -10.04 -14.30
N LEU A 63 8.01 -9.88 -14.15
CA LEU A 63 7.37 -9.61 -12.86
C LEU A 63 7.67 -10.70 -11.82
N LYS A 64 7.68 -11.97 -12.26
CA LYS A 64 8.06 -13.10 -11.41
C LYS A 64 9.53 -13.01 -10.97
N GLY A 65 10.43 -12.63 -11.87
CA GLY A 65 11.84 -12.40 -11.56
C GLY A 65 12.02 -11.30 -10.52
N ILE A 66 11.30 -10.19 -10.65
CA ILE A 66 11.33 -9.07 -9.69
C ILE A 66 10.91 -9.55 -8.30
N GLY A 67 9.75 -10.20 -8.18
CA GLY A 67 9.28 -10.69 -6.88
C GLY A 67 10.19 -11.77 -6.27
N ASN A 68 10.86 -12.58 -7.10
CA ASN A 68 11.81 -13.58 -6.62
C ASN A 68 13.08 -12.99 -6.00
N TYR A 69 13.47 -11.76 -6.37
CA TYR A 69 14.71 -11.12 -5.92
C TYR A 69 14.74 -10.90 -4.41
N GLU A 70 13.71 -10.29 -3.82
CA GLU A 70 13.60 -10.10 -2.36
C GLU A 70 13.49 -11.43 -1.60
N GLN A 71 12.90 -12.44 -2.23
CA GLN A 71 12.72 -13.78 -1.65
C GLN A 71 13.97 -14.67 -1.76
N GLY A 72 15.04 -14.19 -2.42
CA GLY A 72 16.26 -14.97 -2.66
C GLY A 72 16.04 -16.20 -3.53
N ARG A 73 15.13 -16.13 -4.51
CA ARG A 73 14.75 -17.24 -5.41
C ARG A 73 15.25 -17.00 -6.84
N ASP A 74 15.45 -18.09 -7.57
CA ASP A 74 15.82 -18.05 -8.99
C ASP A 74 14.62 -18.40 -9.90
N PRO A 75 14.52 -17.80 -11.11
CA PRO A 75 15.31 -16.67 -11.59
C PRO A 75 14.93 -15.36 -10.86
N SER A 76 15.86 -14.42 -10.74
CA SER A 76 15.66 -13.14 -10.05
C SER A 76 15.94 -11.94 -10.96
N ILE A 77 15.26 -10.82 -10.71
CA ILE A 77 15.50 -9.53 -11.36
C ILE A 77 15.64 -8.45 -10.28
N GLY A 78 16.85 -7.95 -10.07
CA GLY A 78 17.17 -6.88 -9.12
C GLY A 78 17.29 -5.50 -9.77
N GLU A 79 17.08 -5.39 -11.08
CA GLU A 79 17.06 -4.12 -11.80
C GLU A 79 15.65 -3.52 -11.80
N SER A 80 15.54 -2.20 -11.74
CA SER A 80 14.26 -1.50 -11.85
C SER A 80 13.72 -1.59 -13.29
N VAL A 81 12.55 -2.21 -13.45
CA VAL A 81 11.89 -2.35 -14.76
C VAL A 81 10.59 -1.56 -14.78
N TYR A 82 10.52 -0.59 -15.67
CA TYR A 82 9.33 0.24 -15.89
C TYR A 82 8.60 -0.20 -17.16
N PHE A 83 7.29 -0.44 -17.04
CA PHE A 83 6.42 -0.67 -18.18
C PHE A 83 5.68 0.62 -18.50
N ILE A 84 5.97 1.21 -19.66
CA ILE A 84 5.42 2.50 -20.09
C ILE A 84 4.45 2.26 -21.25
N SER A 85 3.18 2.58 -21.03
CA SER A 85 2.13 2.55 -22.04
C SER A 85 1.90 3.96 -22.58
N THR A 86 2.50 4.27 -23.72
CA THR A 86 2.36 5.58 -24.37
C THR A 86 0.97 5.81 -24.98
N GLU A 87 0.20 4.75 -25.21
CA GLU A 87 -1.18 4.84 -25.69
C GLU A 87 -2.15 5.23 -24.56
N ASN A 88 -1.87 4.77 -23.35
CA ASN A 88 -2.76 4.95 -22.21
C ASN A 88 -2.23 5.98 -21.20
N ASP A 89 -1.06 6.58 -21.46
CA ASP A 89 -0.39 7.52 -20.56
C ASP A 89 -0.14 6.98 -19.14
N VAL A 90 0.18 5.67 -19.05
CA VAL A 90 0.40 4.95 -17.78
C VAL A 90 1.82 4.42 -17.69
N VAL A 91 2.43 4.56 -16.52
CA VAL A 91 3.67 3.87 -16.14
C VAL A 91 3.37 2.90 -15.00
N PHE A 92 3.83 1.67 -15.14
CA PHE A 92 3.72 0.64 -14.11
C PHE A 92 5.13 0.21 -13.67
N HIS A 93 5.34 0.16 -12.36
CA HIS A 93 6.61 -0.24 -11.73
C HIS A 93 6.35 -1.19 -10.58
N MET A 94 6.78 -2.44 -10.70
CA MET A 94 6.82 -3.40 -9.58
C MET A 94 8.23 -3.37 -9.00
N TYR A 95 8.36 -3.12 -7.70
CA TYR A 95 9.67 -3.01 -7.03
C TYR A 95 9.99 -4.24 -6.16
N ASP A 96 8.99 -4.94 -5.64
CA ASP A 96 9.16 -6.20 -4.91
C ASP A 96 7.94 -7.12 -5.07
N ASP A 97 7.86 -8.23 -4.32
CA ASP A 97 6.75 -9.18 -4.36
C ASP A 97 5.49 -8.73 -3.59
N ARG A 98 5.52 -7.57 -2.95
CA ARG A 98 4.45 -7.02 -2.11
C ARG A 98 3.82 -5.76 -2.69
N GLY A 99 4.54 -5.05 -3.57
CA GLY A 99 4.16 -3.69 -3.98
C GLY A 99 4.49 -3.34 -5.43
N CYS A 100 3.69 -2.42 -5.95
CA CYS A 100 3.89 -1.78 -7.23
C CYS A 100 3.29 -0.37 -7.23
N ASP A 101 3.84 0.49 -8.08
CA ASP A 101 3.34 1.83 -8.34
C ASP A 101 2.73 1.93 -9.74
N VAL A 102 1.67 2.73 -9.84
CA VAL A 102 1.03 3.08 -11.10
C VAL A 102 0.96 4.60 -11.21
N PHE A 103 1.63 5.16 -12.20
CA PHE A 103 1.61 6.58 -12.49
C PHE A 103 0.75 6.84 -13.72
N GLY A 104 -0.01 7.92 -13.70
CA GLY A 104 -0.75 8.41 -14.85
C GLY A 104 -0.55 9.91 -14.99
N LEU A 105 -0.65 10.44 -16.21
CA LEU A 105 -0.48 11.88 -16.45
C LEU A 105 -1.55 12.74 -15.76
N ASN A 106 -2.72 12.15 -15.46
CA ASN A 106 -3.80 12.82 -14.75
C ASN A 106 -4.69 11.81 -14.02
N LYS A 107 -5.56 12.32 -13.15
CA LYS A 107 -6.56 11.55 -12.38
C LYS A 107 -7.45 10.66 -13.27
N GLY A 108 -7.87 11.16 -14.43
CA GLY A 108 -8.72 10.42 -15.37
C GLY A 108 -8.06 9.17 -15.91
N THR A 109 -6.74 9.21 -16.16
CA THR A 109 -5.95 8.05 -16.58
C THR A 109 -5.92 6.96 -15.51
N LEU A 110 -5.87 7.33 -14.23
CA LEU A 110 -5.79 6.38 -13.12
C LEU A 110 -7.16 5.90 -12.61
N ALA A 111 -8.26 6.59 -12.93
CA ALA A 111 -9.59 6.24 -12.43
C ALA A 111 -9.99 4.78 -12.73
N PRO A 112 -9.80 4.23 -13.95
CA PRO A 112 -10.09 2.82 -14.21
C PRO A 112 -9.24 1.86 -13.36
N VAL A 113 -7.99 2.22 -13.07
CA VAL A 113 -7.11 1.40 -12.22
C VAL A 113 -7.60 1.45 -10.77
N TYR A 114 -7.90 2.64 -10.26
CA TYR A 114 -8.47 2.85 -8.93
C TYR A 114 -9.74 2.02 -8.72
N HIS A 115 -10.70 2.06 -9.66
CA HIS A 115 -11.97 1.32 -9.52
C HIS A 115 -11.79 -0.20 -9.61
N ASN A 116 -10.98 -0.69 -10.55
CA ASN A 116 -10.82 -2.13 -10.76
C ASN A 116 -9.92 -2.80 -9.71
N PHE A 117 -8.97 -2.06 -9.15
CA PHE A 117 -7.97 -2.58 -8.22
C PHE A 117 -8.04 -1.90 -6.85
N ARG A 118 -9.24 -1.44 -6.46
CA ARG A 118 -9.44 -0.73 -5.19
C ARG A 118 -8.94 -1.53 -3.98
N LYS A 119 -9.04 -2.86 -4.01
CA LYS A 119 -8.53 -3.79 -2.98
C LYS A 119 -7.01 -3.86 -2.86
N TRP A 120 -6.27 -3.38 -3.87
CA TRP A 120 -4.81 -3.42 -3.88
C TRP A 120 -4.20 -2.18 -3.22
N ILE A 121 -5.01 -1.15 -3.00
CA ILE A 121 -4.58 0.04 -2.27
C ILE A 121 -4.28 -0.35 -0.82
N LEU A 122 -3.08 0.00 -0.38
CA LEU A 122 -2.63 -0.18 1.00
C LEU A 122 -3.57 0.60 1.93
N ASP A 123 -4.04 -0.06 2.98
CA ASP A 123 -5.09 0.50 3.84
C ASP A 123 -4.67 1.84 4.45
N TYR A 124 -3.40 2.02 4.82
CA TYR A 124 -2.88 3.30 5.34
C TYR A 124 -2.84 4.43 4.30
N ASN A 125 -2.83 4.13 3.00
CA ASN A 125 -2.97 5.14 1.94
C ASN A 125 -4.43 5.37 1.53
N ARG A 126 -5.38 4.62 2.08
CA ARG A 126 -6.79 4.65 1.67
C ARG A 126 -7.37 6.06 1.71
N ILE A 127 -7.19 6.76 2.83
CA ILE A 127 -7.78 8.09 3.06
C ILE A 127 -7.25 9.08 2.02
N GLU A 128 -5.94 9.13 1.81
CA GLU A 128 -5.29 10.03 0.86
C GLU A 128 -5.76 9.76 -0.58
N ILE A 129 -5.74 8.49 -0.99
CA ILE A 129 -6.11 8.08 -2.36
C ILE A 129 -7.60 8.34 -2.60
N ASP A 130 -8.47 7.95 -1.67
CA ASP A 130 -9.91 8.22 -1.76
C ASP A 130 -10.18 9.74 -1.90
N ASN A 131 -9.46 10.58 -1.16
CA ASN A 131 -9.57 12.03 -1.29
C ASN A 131 -9.07 12.54 -2.66
N ALA A 132 -7.97 12.00 -3.19
CA ALA A 132 -7.50 12.34 -4.53
C ALA A 132 -8.51 11.96 -5.62
N PHE A 133 -9.21 10.83 -5.45
CA PHE A 133 -10.26 10.39 -6.37
C PHE A 133 -11.63 11.02 -6.12
N GLU A 134 -11.83 11.72 -5.01
CA GLU A 134 -13.12 12.26 -4.57
C GLU A 134 -14.19 11.16 -4.37
N GLU A 135 -13.76 9.98 -3.95
CA GLU A 135 -14.60 8.79 -3.76
C GLU A 135 -14.32 8.16 -2.39
N GLY A 136 -15.12 7.16 -1.97
CA GLY A 136 -14.89 6.46 -0.70
C GLY A 136 -14.91 7.40 0.52
N LEU A 137 -13.79 7.49 1.24
CA LEU A 137 -13.61 8.36 2.40
C LEU A 137 -13.40 9.86 2.07
N TYR A 138 -13.65 10.28 0.82
CA TYR A 138 -13.59 11.70 0.46
C TYR A 138 -14.41 12.60 1.40
N ASN A 139 -13.80 13.71 1.83
CA ASN A 139 -14.34 14.67 2.81
C ASN A 139 -14.55 14.12 4.24
N TYR A 140 -14.11 12.90 4.53
CA TYR A 140 -14.03 12.39 5.89
C TYR A 140 -12.60 12.51 6.39
N PHE A 141 -12.45 13.22 7.51
CA PHE A 141 -11.18 13.43 8.17
C PHE A 141 -11.38 13.42 9.68
N GLU A 142 -10.28 13.09 10.34
CA GLU A 142 -10.13 13.22 11.76
C GLU A 142 -9.62 14.64 12.06
N ASN A 143 -10.27 15.33 12.99
CA ASN A 143 -9.79 16.63 13.44
C ASN A 143 -8.65 16.45 14.48
N PRO A 144 -7.86 17.50 14.78
CA PRO A 144 -6.72 17.37 15.68
C PRO A 144 -7.05 16.85 17.09
N GLU A 145 -8.22 17.19 17.63
CA GLU A 145 -8.67 16.73 18.95
C GLU A 145 -9.03 15.24 18.91
N GLU A 146 -9.83 14.82 17.92
CA GLU A 146 -10.15 13.40 17.68
C GLU A 146 -8.86 12.56 17.54
N LYS A 147 -7.86 13.08 16.82
CA LYS A 147 -6.56 12.43 16.63
C LYS A 147 -5.78 12.29 17.93
N GLU A 148 -5.69 13.36 18.71
CA GLU A 148 -4.99 13.32 20.00
C GLU A 148 -5.63 12.30 20.95
N GLU A 149 -6.96 12.28 21.02
CA GLU A 149 -7.71 11.32 21.83
C GLU A 149 -7.47 9.88 21.37
N ARG A 150 -7.55 9.62 20.06
CA ARG A 150 -7.33 8.29 19.47
C ARG A 150 -5.92 7.78 19.71
N VAL A 151 -4.91 8.59 19.42
CA VAL A 151 -3.49 8.23 19.62
C VAL A 151 -3.24 7.92 21.09
N ARG A 152 -3.69 8.79 22.00
CA ARG A 152 -3.53 8.57 23.45
C ARG A 152 -4.23 7.30 23.92
N ALA A 153 -5.45 7.03 23.44
CA ALA A 153 -6.18 5.82 23.78
C ALA A 153 -5.46 4.56 23.26
N ASN A 154 -4.86 4.63 22.06
CA ASN A 154 -4.06 3.54 21.50
C ASN A 154 -2.81 3.28 22.32
N GLU A 155 -2.04 4.32 22.67
CA GLU A 155 -0.82 4.21 23.49
C GLU A 155 -1.10 3.51 24.82
N ILE A 156 -2.08 4.00 25.58
CA ILE A 156 -2.49 3.41 26.87
C ILE A 156 -2.84 1.93 26.68
N LYS A 157 -3.66 1.63 25.67
CA LYS A 157 -4.14 0.26 25.44
C LYS A 157 -3.04 -0.67 24.98
N VAL A 158 -2.10 -0.21 24.16
CA VAL A 158 -0.92 -0.96 23.74
C VAL A 158 -0.06 -1.31 24.96
N GLU A 159 0.19 -0.37 25.87
CA GLU A 159 0.91 -0.64 27.12
C GLU A 159 0.21 -1.72 27.98
N GLU A 160 -1.13 -1.65 28.08
CA GLU A 160 -1.94 -2.65 28.81
C GLU A 160 -1.81 -4.06 28.24
N THR A 161 -1.56 -4.20 26.93
CA THR A 161 -1.37 -5.52 26.30
C THR A 161 -0.10 -6.24 26.77
N LYS A 162 0.92 -5.49 27.23
CA LYS A 162 2.27 -5.98 27.54
C LYS A 162 2.96 -6.69 26.37
N ILE A 163 2.55 -6.41 25.14
CA ILE A 163 3.19 -6.94 23.93
C ILE A 163 4.41 -6.07 23.61
N ASP A 164 5.58 -6.70 23.50
CA ASP A 164 6.80 -6.03 23.07
C ASP A 164 6.74 -5.71 21.57
N LEU A 165 6.67 -4.42 21.23
CA LEU A 165 6.58 -3.96 19.85
C LEU A 165 7.90 -4.09 19.07
N PHE A 166 9.03 -4.31 19.75
CA PHE A 166 10.35 -4.48 19.12
C PHE A 166 10.66 -5.94 18.76
N GLN A 167 9.76 -6.86 19.11
CA GLN A 167 9.80 -8.26 18.72
C GLN A 167 8.64 -8.56 17.75
N ASP A 168 8.40 -9.84 17.48
CA ASP A 168 7.19 -10.23 16.76
C ASP A 168 5.94 -9.81 17.56
N ASN A 169 5.25 -8.83 16.99
CA ASN A 169 4.05 -8.22 17.51
C ASN A 169 2.86 -8.49 16.57
N THR A 170 2.94 -9.51 15.73
CA THR A 170 1.85 -9.92 14.84
C THR A 170 0.67 -10.42 15.67
N CYS A 171 -0.47 -9.77 15.48
CA CYS A 171 -1.66 -10.02 16.27
C CYS A 171 -2.91 -10.14 15.40
N HIS A 172 -3.90 -10.88 15.89
CA HIS A 172 -5.28 -10.78 15.45
C HIS A 172 -5.92 -9.58 16.13
N ILE A 173 -6.14 -8.51 15.37
CA ILE A 173 -6.76 -7.27 15.82
C ILE A 173 -8.24 -7.31 15.41
N THR A 174 -9.14 -6.96 16.33
CA THR A 174 -10.58 -6.90 16.11
C THR A 174 -11.12 -5.55 16.55
N HIS A 175 -11.68 -4.79 15.61
CA HIS A 175 -12.37 -3.54 15.81
C HIS A 175 -13.87 -3.77 15.94
N SER A 176 -14.52 -3.00 16.80
CA SER A 176 -15.97 -3.05 17.01
C SER A 176 -16.62 -1.75 16.55
N LEU A 177 -17.57 -1.84 15.63
CA LEU A 177 -18.33 -0.71 15.12
C LEU A 177 -19.82 -0.94 15.37
N VAL A 178 -20.58 0.12 15.61
CA VAL A 178 -22.05 0.10 15.69
C VAL A 178 -22.59 0.97 14.58
N ILE A 179 -23.25 0.37 13.59
CA ILE A 179 -23.73 1.06 12.38
C ILE A 179 -25.27 0.98 12.32
N PRO A 180 -25.98 2.06 11.97
CA PRO A 180 -27.42 2.01 11.67
C PRO A 180 -27.76 0.92 10.64
N ASN A 181 -28.88 0.23 10.87
CA ASN A 181 -29.28 -0.93 10.07
C ASN A 181 -29.44 -0.62 8.58
N ASP A 182 -29.87 0.59 8.24
CA ASP A 182 -30.06 1.09 6.87
C ASP A 182 -28.75 1.48 6.16
N ARG A 183 -27.66 1.68 6.92
CA ARG A 183 -26.31 1.98 6.40
C ARG A 183 -25.35 0.79 6.43
N THR A 184 -25.74 -0.29 7.12
CA THR A 184 -24.85 -1.42 7.42
C THR A 184 -24.32 -2.12 6.17
N GLU A 185 -25.15 -2.36 5.16
CA GLU A 185 -24.74 -3.07 3.94
C GLU A 185 -23.71 -2.27 3.14
N GLU A 186 -23.93 -0.97 2.97
CA GLU A 186 -22.98 -0.07 2.31
C GLU A 186 -21.64 0.00 3.06
N CYS A 187 -21.70 0.09 4.39
CA CYS A 187 -20.50 0.07 5.24
C CYS A 187 -19.69 -1.21 5.08
N ILE A 188 -20.35 -2.37 5.14
CA ILE A 188 -19.70 -3.68 4.94
C ILE A 188 -19.07 -3.75 3.55
N ASN A 189 -19.79 -3.35 2.50
CA ASN A 189 -19.30 -3.40 1.13
C ASN A 189 -18.04 -2.54 0.95
N GLU A 190 -18.02 -1.33 1.52
CA GLU A 190 -16.86 -0.45 1.38
C GLU A 190 -15.65 -0.92 2.18
N ILE A 191 -15.83 -1.38 3.42
CA ILE A 191 -14.74 -1.96 4.21
C ILE A 191 -14.23 -3.26 3.54
N SER A 192 -15.09 -4.01 2.84
CA SER A 192 -14.68 -5.22 2.11
C SER A 192 -13.81 -4.93 0.88
N GLU A 193 -13.61 -3.66 0.51
CA GLU A 193 -12.65 -3.20 -0.48
C GLU A 193 -11.26 -2.88 0.12
N THR A 194 -11.07 -3.19 1.41
CA THR A 194 -9.81 -3.06 2.15
C THR A 194 -9.20 -4.44 2.48
N GLY A 195 -8.06 -4.45 3.17
CA GLY A 195 -7.46 -5.68 3.71
C GLY A 195 -8.17 -6.29 4.93
N PHE A 196 -9.28 -5.70 5.40
CA PHE A 196 -9.99 -6.15 6.59
C PHE A 196 -11.10 -7.15 6.27
N ASN A 197 -11.37 -8.07 7.21
CA ASN A 197 -12.53 -8.96 7.16
C ASN A 197 -13.63 -8.41 8.06
N VAL A 198 -14.88 -8.40 7.58
CA VAL A 198 -16.03 -7.86 8.32
C VAL A 198 -17.03 -8.96 8.66
N PHE A 199 -17.52 -8.97 9.90
CA PHE A 199 -18.52 -9.90 10.40
C PHE A 199 -19.63 -9.16 11.12
N VAL A 200 -20.88 -9.58 10.92
CA VAL A 200 -22.01 -9.13 11.75
C VAL A 200 -21.99 -9.92 13.06
N ASP A 201 -21.91 -9.22 14.20
CA ASP A 201 -21.87 -9.85 15.53
C ASP A 201 -23.27 -9.91 16.15
N ILE A 202 -23.88 -8.75 16.39
CA ILE A 202 -25.21 -8.62 17.01
C ILE A 202 -26.00 -7.62 16.17
N LYS A 203 -27.26 -7.94 15.90
CA LYS A 203 -28.20 -7.02 15.25
C LYS A 203 -29.39 -6.77 16.17
N ASN A 204 -29.67 -5.49 16.44
CA ASN A 204 -30.87 -5.08 17.16
C ASN A 204 -31.85 -4.37 16.20
N CYS A 205 -32.92 -3.77 16.73
CA CYS A 205 -33.94 -3.12 15.91
C CYS A 205 -33.44 -1.87 15.16
N GLU A 206 -32.41 -1.19 15.65
CA GLU A 206 -31.94 0.09 15.12
C GLU A 206 -30.55 -0.02 14.48
N CYS A 207 -29.64 -0.77 15.10
CA CYS A 207 -28.23 -0.86 14.71
C CYS A 207 -27.73 -2.30 14.59
N THR A 208 -26.64 -2.45 13.83
CA THR A 208 -25.85 -3.66 13.70
C THR A 208 -24.45 -3.43 14.26
N ASN A 209 -24.01 -4.32 15.14
CA ASN A 209 -22.65 -4.39 15.63
C ASN A 209 -21.80 -5.19 14.64
N LEU A 210 -20.75 -4.56 14.13
CA LEU A 210 -19.78 -5.16 13.23
C LEU A 210 -18.48 -5.45 13.97
N LYS A 211 -17.90 -6.61 13.68
CA LYS A 211 -16.51 -6.95 14.00
C LYS A 211 -15.68 -6.87 12.73
N VAL A 212 -14.70 -5.97 12.73
CA VAL A 212 -13.77 -5.78 11.61
C VAL A 212 -12.40 -6.27 12.06
N THR A 213 -11.80 -7.20 11.32
CA THR A 213 -10.62 -7.93 11.79
C THR A 213 -9.49 -7.92 10.78
N LYS A 214 -8.26 -7.86 11.28
CA LYS A 214 -7.03 -7.96 10.48
C LYS A 214 -5.94 -8.66 11.29
N THR A 215 -5.08 -9.41 10.60
CA THR A 215 -3.87 -9.97 11.22
C THR A 215 -2.69 -9.13 10.77
N GLU A 216 -2.08 -8.39 11.69
CA GLU A 216 -1.00 -7.46 11.38
C GLU A 216 -0.18 -7.14 12.64
N ALA A 217 0.96 -6.48 12.47
CA ALA A 217 1.76 -5.95 13.56
C ALA A 217 0.96 -4.97 14.43
N LEU A 218 1.00 -5.13 15.74
CA LEU A 218 0.35 -4.19 16.66
C LEU A 218 0.93 -2.76 16.56
N ALA A 219 2.20 -2.63 16.16
CA ALA A 219 2.85 -1.33 16.00
C ALA A 219 2.18 -0.40 14.98
N VAL A 220 1.35 -0.94 14.06
CA VAL A 220 0.64 -0.15 13.05
C VAL A 220 -0.85 0.04 13.38
N ILE A 221 -1.25 -0.11 14.65
CA ILE A 221 -2.65 0.04 15.07
C ILE A 221 -3.25 1.41 14.75
N ASP A 222 -2.42 2.45 14.68
CA ASP A 222 -2.87 3.83 14.58
C ASP A 222 -3.74 4.05 13.32
N TYR A 223 -3.21 3.74 12.14
CA TYR A 223 -3.96 3.89 10.89
C TYR A 223 -5.22 3.02 10.87
N GLN A 224 -5.20 1.83 11.47
CA GLN A 224 -6.37 0.94 11.52
C GLN A 224 -7.50 1.61 12.31
N THR A 225 -7.18 2.17 13.48
CA THR A 225 -8.17 2.87 14.30
C THR A 225 -8.68 4.16 13.65
N GLU A 226 -7.83 4.89 12.92
CA GLU A 226 -8.23 6.06 12.14
C GLU A 226 -9.27 5.66 11.08
N LEU A 227 -8.97 4.64 10.27
CA LEU A 227 -9.90 4.12 9.25
C LEU A 227 -11.23 3.70 9.85
N MET A 228 -11.22 2.94 10.95
CA MET A 228 -12.48 2.46 11.58
C MET A 228 -13.30 3.60 12.16
N SER A 229 -12.65 4.63 12.74
CA SER A 229 -13.33 5.86 13.17
C SER A 229 -13.97 6.58 11.98
N LEU A 230 -13.26 6.74 10.87
CA LEU A 230 -13.78 7.43 9.69
C LEU A 230 -14.91 6.65 9.00
N TYR A 231 -14.81 5.32 8.89
CA TYR A 231 -15.92 4.51 8.39
C TYR A 231 -17.14 4.64 9.29
N SER A 232 -16.97 4.57 10.61
CA SER A 232 -18.08 4.76 11.55
C SER A 232 -18.73 6.14 11.35
N LYS A 233 -17.93 7.20 11.26
CA LYS A 233 -18.39 8.57 11.03
C LYS A 233 -19.15 8.72 9.71
N LYS A 234 -18.63 8.14 8.62
CA LYS A 234 -19.25 8.16 7.29
C LYS A 234 -20.62 7.50 7.25
N TYR A 235 -20.79 6.42 8.00
CA TYR A 235 -22.04 5.65 8.04
C TYR A 235 -22.90 5.98 9.26
N GLU A 236 -22.71 7.16 9.86
CA GLU A 236 -23.53 7.66 10.97
C GLU A 236 -23.56 6.69 12.18
N GLY A 237 -22.46 5.98 12.38
CA GLY A 237 -22.27 5.01 13.46
C GLY A 237 -21.16 5.41 14.44
N GLU A 238 -20.82 4.48 15.31
CA GLU A 238 -19.84 4.68 16.38
C GLU A 238 -18.75 3.61 16.35
N TYR A 239 -17.50 4.06 16.51
CA TYR A 239 -16.37 3.18 16.70
C TYR A 239 -16.18 2.90 18.20
N MET A 240 -16.36 1.65 18.60
CA MET A 240 -16.32 1.23 20.01
C MET A 240 -14.93 0.82 20.49
N GLY A 241 -13.91 0.97 19.64
CA GLY A 241 -12.53 0.58 19.92
C GLY A 241 -12.16 -0.80 19.39
N TRP A 242 -10.96 -1.25 19.75
CA TRP A 242 -10.36 -2.49 19.27
C TRP A 242 -10.07 -3.49 20.39
N SER A 243 -9.70 -4.70 20.04
CA SER A 243 -9.18 -5.72 20.95
C SER A 243 -8.14 -6.53 20.20
N VAL A 244 -7.26 -7.21 20.94
CA VAL A 244 -6.12 -7.88 20.33
C VAL A 244 -5.82 -9.20 21.00
N ARG A 245 -5.33 -10.13 20.19
CA ARG A 245 -4.76 -11.40 20.62
C ARG A 245 -3.51 -11.68 19.80
N LYS A 246 -2.42 -12.11 20.44
CA LYS A 246 -1.22 -12.57 19.71
C LYS A 246 -1.59 -13.68 18.73
N ALA A 247 -1.04 -13.62 17.51
CA ALA A 247 -1.26 -14.64 16.50
C ALA A 247 -0.51 -15.95 16.84
N PHE A 248 0.66 -15.82 17.48
CA PHE A 248 1.56 -16.92 17.85
C PHE A 248 2.11 -16.74 19.28
#